data_AF-I4EFN9-F1
#
_entry.id   AF-I4EFN9-F1
#
_cell.length_a   1.000
_cell.length_b   1.000
_cell.length_c   1.000
_cell.angle_alpha   90.00
_cell.angle_beta   90.00
_cell.angle_gamma   90.00
#
_symmetry.space_group_name_H-M   'P 1'
#
loop_
_entity.id
_entity.type
_entity.pdbx_description
1 polymer ?
#
loop_
_entity_poly.entity_id
_entity_poly.type
_entity_poly.pdbx_seq_one_letter_code
_entity_poly.pdbx_strand_id
1 'polypeptide(L)'
;MNEPVPNRQSPSFLQLCRQHRQALTMLFQPTPWNWVLSPDGVANVGGTPRALGESEVVIPRLDQIMDRLRELAEVVVIDCLPGDAACLAFDEDGRTLVNVVANGPEEAALQALLLLARQSADPPIKR
;
A
#
# COMPACT_ATOMS: atom_id res chain seq x y z
N MET A 1 16.96 -0.99 -22.17
CA MET A 1 17.21 -2.08 -21.20
C MET A 1 15.91 -2.31 -20.46
N ASN A 2 15.25 -3.45 -20.68
CA ASN A 2 14.12 -3.86 -19.85
C ASN A 2 14.73 -4.40 -18.55
N GLU A 3 14.74 -3.59 -17.50
CA GLU A 3 15.07 -4.11 -16.18
C GLU A 3 14.07 -5.23 -15.85
N PRO A 4 14.53 -6.41 -15.40
CA PRO A 4 13.62 -7.45 -14.97
C PRO A 4 12.73 -6.87 -13.87
N VAL A 5 11.42 -7.05 -14.02
CA VAL A 5 10.44 -6.81 -12.96
C VAL A 5 11.00 -7.43 -11.68
N PRO A 6 11.12 -6.70 -10.56
CA PRO A 6 11.53 -7.29 -9.31
C PRO A 6 10.50 -8.35 -8.96
N ASN A 7 10.87 -9.59 -9.21
CA ASN A 7 10.15 -10.82 -8.88
C ASN A 7 10.17 -11.05 -7.35
N ARG A 8 9.96 -9.98 -6.56
CA ARG A 8 10.09 -9.95 -5.11
C ARG A 8 8.77 -9.68 -4.40
N GLN A 9 7.70 -9.34 -5.13
CA GLN A 9 6.41 -9.09 -4.50
C GLN A 9 5.60 -10.38 -4.40
N SER A 10 5.02 -10.60 -3.22
CA SER A 10 4.22 -11.80 -2.98
C SER A 10 2.98 -11.79 -3.88
N PRO A 11 2.51 -12.96 -4.36
CA PRO A 11 1.26 -13.05 -5.11
C PRO A 11 0.05 -12.46 -4.36
N SER A 12 0.04 -12.58 -3.02
CA SER A 12 -0.98 -12.01 -2.16
C SER A 12 -0.97 -10.48 -2.18
N PHE A 13 0.21 -9.85 -2.16
CA PHE A 13 0.32 -8.39 -2.26
C PHE A 13 -0.16 -7.85 -3.61
N LEU A 14 0.21 -8.51 -4.72
CA LEU A 14 -0.26 -8.11 -6.05
C LEU A 14 -1.78 -8.27 -6.17
N GLN A 15 -2.33 -9.33 -5.59
CA GLN A 15 -3.78 -9.55 -5.55
C GLN A 15 -4.49 -8.47 -4.73
N LEU A 16 -3.94 -8.09 -3.57
CA LEU A 16 -4.44 -6.99 -2.75
C LEU A 16 -4.45 -5.68 -3.53
N CYS A 17 -3.39 -5.39 -4.30
CA CYS A 17 -3.35 -4.21 -5.16
C CYS A 17 -4.47 -4.21 -6.21
N ARG A 18 -4.71 -5.34 -6.86
CA ARG A 18 -5.82 -5.47 -7.84
C ARG A 18 -7.18 -5.26 -7.20
N GLN A 19 -7.42 -5.88 -6.04
CA GLN A 19 -8.70 -5.81 -5.33
C GLN A 19 -9.03 -4.38 -4.88
N HIS A 20 -8.01 -3.60 -4.49
CA HIS A 20 -8.18 -2.25 -3.98
C HIS A 20 -7.79 -1.15 -4.97
N ARG A 21 -7.78 -1.46 -6.28
CA ARG A 21 -7.40 -0.54 -7.35
C ARG A 21 -7.94 0.88 -7.16
N GLN A 22 -9.24 1.04 -6.96
CA GLN A 22 -9.87 2.36 -6.87
C GLN A 22 -9.36 3.17 -5.67
N ALA A 23 -9.19 2.53 -4.52
CA ALA A 23 -8.60 3.17 -3.34
C ALA A 23 -7.13 3.54 -3.60
N LEU A 24 -6.36 2.64 -4.23
CA LEU A 24 -4.96 2.90 -4.56
C LEU A 24 -4.78 4.06 -5.54
N THR A 25 -5.66 4.21 -6.53
CA THR A 25 -5.60 5.35 -7.46
C THR A 25 -5.89 6.69 -6.78
N MET A 26 -6.57 6.69 -5.64
CA MET A 26 -6.78 7.91 -4.84
C MET A 26 -5.61 8.18 -3.88
N LEU A 27 -5.01 7.13 -3.32
CA LEU A 27 -3.93 7.23 -2.35
C LEU A 27 -2.56 7.51 -3.00
N PHE A 28 -2.34 6.98 -4.21
CA PHE A 28 -1.06 7.01 -4.90
C PHE A 28 -1.19 7.58 -6.29
N GLN A 29 -0.39 8.59 -6.59
CA GLN A 29 -0.16 9.02 -7.97
C GLN A 29 0.99 8.22 -8.58
N PRO A 30 0.89 7.83 -9.85
CA PRO A 30 1.99 7.18 -10.55
C PRO A 30 3.17 8.14 -10.68
N THR A 31 4.30 7.79 -10.08
CA THR A 31 5.57 8.52 -10.25
C THR A 31 6.54 7.71 -11.10
N PRO A 32 7.51 8.36 -11.77
CA PRO A 32 8.61 7.64 -12.41
C PRO A 32 9.20 6.60 -11.47
N TRP A 33 9.54 5.43 -11.99
CA TRP A 33 10.11 4.30 -11.24
C TRP A 33 9.12 3.53 -10.36
N ASN A 34 7.84 3.93 -10.29
CA ASN A 34 6.82 3.05 -9.74
C ASN A 34 6.61 1.83 -10.63
N TRP A 35 6.12 0.75 -10.04
CA TRP A 35 5.63 -0.39 -10.80
C TRP A 35 4.13 -0.27 -11.00
N VAL A 36 3.64 -0.77 -12.12
CA VAL A 36 2.23 -0.84 -12.46
C VAL A 36 1.88 -2.27 -12.80
N LEU A 37 0.82 -2.76 -12.21
CA LEU A 37 0.24 -4.06 -12.50
C LEU A 37 -0.87 -3.88 -13.54
N SER A 38 -0.69 -4.52 -14.69
CA SER A 38 -1.62 -4.57 -15.81
C SER A 38 -2.09 -6.02 -16.05
N PRO A 39 -3.07 -6.24 -16.95
CA PRO A 39 -3.41 -7.59 -17.41
C PRO A 39 -2.23 -8.35 -18.01
N ASP A 40 -1.31 -7.64 -18.66
CA ASP A 40 -0.11 -8.21 -19.30
C ASP A 40 1.03 -8.48 -18.31
N GLY A 41 0.84 -8.16 -17.03
CA GLY A 41 1.80 -8.33 -15.96
C GLY A 41 2.27 -7.00 -15.38
N VAL A 42 3.44 -7.04 -14.72
CA VAL A 42 4.02 -5.88 -14.04
C VAL A 42 4.97 -5.14 -14.98
N ALA A 43 4.87 -3.83 -15.05
CA ALA A 43 5.74 -2.96 -15.84
C ALA A 43 6.20 -1.76 -15.02
N ASN A 44 7.37 -1.21 -15.32
CA ASN A 44 7.83 0.02 -14.70
C ASN A 44 7.15 1.24 -15.35
N VAL A 45 6.73 2.21 -14.55
CA VAL A 45 6.36 3.55 -15.01
C VAL A 45 7.65 4.22 -15.45
N GLY A 46 7.92 4.16 -16.76
CA GLY A 46 9.09 4.80 -17.35
C GLY A 46 9.20 6.29 -17.00
N GLY A 47 10.33 6.92 -17.33
CA GLY A 47 10.66 8.28 -16.91
C GLY A 47 9.71 9.40 -17.34
N THR A 48 8.68 9.11 -18.15
CA THR A 48 7.66 10.11 -18.55
C THR A 48 6.37 9.86 -17.76
N PRO A 49 5.86 10.86 -17.02
CA PRO A 49 4.56 10.76 -16.37
C PRO A 49 3.47 10.39 -17.37
N ARG A 50 2.65 9.38 -17.06
CA ARG A 50 1.50 8.98 -17.86
C ARG A 50 0.30 8.68 -17.00
N ALA A 51 -0.89 8.88 -17.56
CA ALA A 51 -2.11 8.39 -16.95
C ALA A 51 -2.11 6.85 -16.91
N LEU A 52 -2.69 6.29 -15.84
CA LEU A 52 -2.95 4.86 -15.74
C LEU A 52 -4.18 4.52 -16.59
N GLY A 53 -4.08 3.43 -17.35
CA GLY A 53 -5.22 2.84 -18.03
C GLY A 53 -6.23 2.25 -17.06
N GLU A 54 -7.45 2.00 -17.53
CA GLU A 54 -8.58 1.50 -16.72
C GLU A 54 -8.35 0.12 -16.09
N SER A 55 -7.35 -0.63 -16.54
CA SER A 55 -6.96 -1.94 -15.98
C SER A 55 -5.59 -1.94 -15.31
N GLU A 56 -4.91 -0.79 -15.26
CA GLU A 56 -3.62 -0.62 -14.61
C GLU A 56 -3.71 -0.11 -13.17
N VAL A 57 -3.03 -0.74 -12.23
CA VAL A 57 -2.96 -0.29 -10.84
C VAL A 57 -1.51 -0.01 -10.46
N VAL A 58 -1.27 1.10 -9.76
CA VAL A 58 0.05 1.38 -9.18
C VAL A 58 0.31 0.37 -8.08
N ILE A 59 1.50 -0.21 -8.13
CA ILE A 59 2.07 -1.01 -7.06
C ILE A 59 2.88 -0.04 -6.20
N PRO A 60 2.37 0.36 -5.02
CA PRO A 60 3.09 1.27 -4.16
C PRO A 60 4.32 0.58 -3.56
N ARG A 61 5.38 1.35 -3.38
CA ARG A 61 6.55 0.90 -2.62
C ARG A 61 6.31 1.06 -1.12
N LEU A 62 7.04 0.31 -0.30
CA LEU A 62 6.89 0.37 1.16
C LEU A 62 7.07 1.79 1.72
N ASP A 63 8.07 2.54 1.25
CA ASP A 63 8.31 3.93 1.65
C ASP A 63 7.08 4.81 1.40
N GLN A 64 6.45 4.69 0.24
CA GLN A 64 5.25 5.46 -0.10
C GLN A 64 4.06 5.08 0.78
N ILE A 65 3.89 3.79 1.10
CA ILE A 65 2.83 3.33 2.01
C ILE A 65 3.07 3.91 3.41
N MET A 66 4.32 3.88 3.88
CA MET A 66 4.69 4.39 5.20
C MET A 66 4.48 5.89 5.33
N ASP A 67 4.77 6.67 4.29
CA ASP A 67 4.52 8.10 4.30
C ASP A 67 3.02 8.40 4.44
N ARG A 68 2.16 7.66 3.73
CA ARG A 68 0.70 7.78 3.89
C ARG A 68 0.20 7.33 5.26
N LEU A 69 0.77 6.28 5.84
CA LEU A 69 0.40 5.85 7.19
C LEU A 69 0.72 6.91 8.25
N ARG A 70 1.85 7.60 8.11
CA ARG A 70 2.26 8.70 9.00
C ARG A 70 1.36 9.95 8.88
N GLU A 71 0.62 10.10 7.78
CA GLU A 71 -0.41 11.14 7.66
C GLU A 71 -1.66 10.81 8.49
N LEU A 72 -1.87 9.54 8.87
CA LEU A 72 -3.08 9.05 9.53
C LEU A 72 -2.87 8.57 10.97
N ALA A 73 -1.62 8.40 11.39
CA ALA A 73 -1.25 7.89 12.70
C ALA A 73 0.03 8.56 13.19
N GLU A 74 0.13 8.75 14.51
CA GLU A 74 1.29 9.39 15.15
C GLU A 74 2.49 8.45 15.15
N VAL A 75 2.25 7.18 15.48
CA VAL A 75 3.29 6.14 15.51
C VAL A 75 2.90 4.99 14.60
N VAL A 76 3.83 4.57 13.75
CA VAL A 76 3.69 3.41 12.87
C VAL A 76 4.89 2.49 13.07
N VAL A 77 4.63 1.22 13.37
CA VAL A 77 5.64 0.18 13.59
C VAL A 77 5.42 -0.93 12.57
N ILE A 78 6.50 -1.31 11.89
CA ILE A 78 6.54 -2.56 11.13
C ILE A 78 7.50 -3.50 11.84
N ASP A 79 6.99 -4.65 12.25
CA ASP A 79 7.78 -5.76 12.75
C ASP A 79 7.89 -6.83 11.66
N CYS A 80 9.10 -7.28 11.38
CA CYS A 80 9.39 -8.24 10.33
C CYS A 80 9.96 -9.51 10.94
N LEU A 81 9.19 -10.58 10.86
CA LEU A 81 9.52 -11.89 11.39
C LEU A 81 9.81 -12.87 10.24
N PRO A 82 10.47 -14.01 10.50
CA PRO A 82 10.67 -15.02 9.47
C PRO A 82 9.34 -15.61 8.97
N GLY A 83 8.87 -15.14 7.82
CA GLY A 83 7.68 -15.66 7.13
C GLY A 83 6.43 -14.79 7.24
N ASP A 84 6.44 -13.78 8.11
CA ASP A 84 5.35 -12.83 8.31
C ASP A 84 5.86 -11.44 8.70
N ALA A 85 4.97 -10.45 8.57
CA ALA A 85 5.22 -9.10 9.03
C ALA A 85 3.95 -8.55 9.70
N ALA A 86 4.14 -7.78 10.75
CA ALA A 86 3.07 -7.04 11.41
C ALA A 86 3.22 -5.54 11.15
N CYS A 87 2.11 -4.87 10.87
CA CYS A 87 2.02 -3.41 10.83
C CYS A 87 1.05 -2.94 11.92
N LEU A 88 1.58 -2.14 12.84
CA LEU A 88 0.82 -1.52 13.92
C LEU A 88 0.84 0.00 13.74
N ALA A 89 -0.28 0.66 14.01
CA ALA A 89 -0.33 2.11 14.11
C ALA A 89 -1.09 2.57 15.35
N PHE A 90 -0.67 3.70 15.91
CA PHE A 90 -1.17 4.24 17.17
C PHE A 90 -1.50 5.73 17.04
N ASP A 91 -2.47 6.20 17.82
CA ASP A 91 -2.77 7.63 17.99
C ASP A 91 -1.83 8.31 19.00
N GLU A 92 -2.05 9.62 19.21
CA GLU A 92 -1.28 10.45 20.15
C GLU A 92 -1.36 9.95 21.61
N ASP A 93 -2.46 9.28 21.98
CA ASP A 93 -2.66 8.68 23.31
C ASP A 93 -1.99 7.29 23.43
N GLY A 94 -1.34 6.81 22.36
CA GLY A 94 -0.75 5.48 22.28
C GLY A 94 -1.78 4.36 22.13
N ARG A 95 -3.03 4.67 21.76
CA ARG A 95 -4.07 3.66 21.51
C ARG A 95 -3.87 3.07 20.13
N THR A 96 -4.04 1.75 20.03
CA THR A 96 -3.93 1.05 18.75
C THR A 96 -5.06 1.46 17.82
N LEU A 97 -4.71 2.02 16.66
CA LEU A 97 -5.62 2.33 15.56
C LEU A 97 -5.78 1.13 14.62
N VAL A 98 -4.68 0.41 14.37
CA VAL A 98 -4.67 -0.79 13.52
C VAL A 98 -3.55 -1.74 13.93
N ASN A 99 -3.80 -3.04 13.75
CA ASN A 99 -2.83 -4.11 13.90
C ASN A 99 -3.13 -5.17 12.83
N VAL A 100 -2.24 -5.31 11.86
CA VAL A 100 -2.37 -6.26 10.74
C VAL A 100 -1.15 -7.16 10.69
N VAL A 101 -1.37 -8.46 10.46
CA VAL A 101 -0.32 -9.43 10.14
C VAL A 101 -0.52 -9.93 8.72
N ALA A 102 0.55 -9.98 7.93
CA ALA A 102 0.53 -10.46 6.55
C ALA A 102 1.84 -11.18 6.19
N ASN A 103 1.92 -11.74 4.98
CA ASN A 103 3.07 -12.52 4.51
C ASN A 103 4.34 -11.67 4.23
N GLY A 104 4.24 -10.35 4.33
CA GLY A 104 5.34 -9.44 4.06
C GLY A 104 5.01 -7.99 4.46
N PRO A 105 6.04 -7.14 4.61
CA PRO A 105 5.89 -5.80 5.16
C PRO A 105 5.04 -4.89 4.25
N GLU A 106 5.18 -4.99 2.93
CA GLU A 106 4.35 -4.22 1.99
C GLU A 106 2.87 -4.57 2.12
N GLU A 107 2.56 -5.85 2.29
CA GLU A 107 1.18 -6.33 2.42
C GLU A 107 0.57 -5.90 3.75
N ALA A 108 1.31 -6.06 4.86
CA ALA A 108 0.85 -5.65 6.18
C ALA A 108 0.62 -4.14 6.22
N ALA A 109 1.57 -3.35 5.70
CA ALA A 109 1.47 -1.90 5.65
C ALA A 109 0.31 -1.43 4.75
N LEU A 110 0.13 -2.04 3.57
CA LEU A 110 -0.93 -1.62 2.67
C LEU A 110 -2.32 -1.95 3.22
N GLN A 111 -2.49 -3.13 3.80
CA GLN A 111 -3.74 -3.49 4.49
C GLN A 111 -4.03 -2.51 5.63
N ALA A 112 -3.02 -2.17 6.45
CA ALA A 112 -3.17 -1.19 7.53
C ALA A 112 -3.61 0.18 6.99
N LEU A 113 -2.99 0.66 5.91
CA LEU A 113 -3.33 1.93 5.28
C LEU A 113 -4.77 1.93 4.76
N LEU A 114 -5.19 0.86 4.07
CA LEU A 114 -6.55 0.73 3.54
C LEU A 114 -7.61 0.71 4.66
N LEU A 115 -7.30 0.11 5.81
CA LEU A 115 -8.18 0.13 6.98
C LEU A 115 -8.31 1.53 7.58
N LEU A 116 -7.20 2.23 7.81
CA LEU A 116 -7.22 3.57 8.37
C LEU A 116 -7.88 4.58 7.42
N ALA A 117 -7.56 4.54 6.13
CA ALA A 117 -8.14 5.44 5.14
C ALA A 117 -9.68 5.30 5.06
N ARG A 118 -10.21 4.08 5.26
CA ARG A 118 -11.66 3.84 5.34
C ARG A 118 -12.28 4.42 6.61
N GLN A 119 -11.61 4.31 7.74
CA GLN A 119 -12.07 4.88 9.01
C GLN A 119 -12.09 6.41 8.97
N SER A 120 -11.11 7.04 8.32
CA SER A 120 -11.07 8.50 8.17
C SER A 120 -12.13 9.04 7.18
N ALA A 121 -12.60 8.20 6.26
CA ALA A 121 -13.66 8.55 5.32
C ALA A 121 -15.09 8.42 5.91
N ASP A 122 -15.24 7.68 7.01
CA ASP A 122 -16.51 7.51 7.71
C ASP A 122 -16.56 8.44 8.95
N PRO A 123 -17.47 9.41 9.03
CA PRO A 123 -17.57 10.24 10.23
C PRO A 123 -17.95 9.37 11.44
N PRO A 124 -17.39 9.63 12.63
CA PRO A 124 -17.72 8.82 13.81
C PRO A 124 -19.22 8.92 14.09
N ILE A 125 -19.90 7.77 14.08
CA ILE A 125 -21.28 7.66 14.55
C ILE A 125 -21.26 8.03 16.04
N LYS A 126 -21.71 9.24 16.36
CA LYS A 126 -21.97 9.65 17.75
C LYS A 126 -22.99 8.67 18.33
N ARG A 127 -22.55 7.84 19.28
CA ARG A 127 -23.44 7.10 20.19
C ARG A 127 -23.73 7.93 21.42
#